data_AF-A0A958BSN0-F1
#
_entry.id   AF-A0A958BSN0-F1
#
_cell.length_a   1.000
_cell.length_b   1.000
_cell.length_c   1.000
_cell.angle_alpha   90.00
_cell.angle_beta   90.00
_cell.angle_gamma   90.00
#
_symmetry.space_group_name_H-M   'P 1'
#
loop_
_entity.id
_entity.type
_entity.pdbx_description
1 polymer ?
#
loop_
_entity_poly.entity_id
_entity_poly.type
_entity_poly.pdbx_seq_one_letter_code
_entity_poly.pdbx_strand_id
1 'polypeptide(L)'
;MPLTQFSAPGRLADFSPPQAGAWSAIIQSWINISIEFLKYQYGEPVYFFNEIAAANPALDTAPVEDIFWDGFPRSLHLRFDEQRALQEADQPQSLAAYYAERDRLLIEYPTGASPRLIDFHYRNQDEYLEWFVTRHPQTGAMEAITFTCEAPEYWRFIGNGSGDFFSRETLPTDRVGPDPTKLLQLYQTLVSPQVRLEDLLFRYPVIL
;
A
#
# COMPACT_ATOMS: atom_id res chain seq x y z
N MET A 1 -4.01 -17.94 -20.36
CA MET A 1 -5.22 -18.43 -19.65
C MET A 1 -5.89 -17.21 -19.04
N PRO A 2 -7.22 -17.08 -19.12
CA PRO A 2 -7.92 -15.92 -18.57
C PRO A 2 -7.69 -15.82 -17.06
N LEU A 3 -7.46 -14.60 -16.58
CA LEU A 3 -7.31 -14.33 -15.16
C LEU A 3 -8.66 -14.56 -14.48
N THR A 4 -8.70 -15.43 -13.47
CA THR A 4 -9.94 -15.71 -12.72
C THR A 4 -10.01 -15.00 -11.37
N GLN A 5 -8.87 -14.46 -10.91
CA GLN A 5 -8.73 -13.85 -9.61
C GLN A 5 -7.49 -12.94 -9.56
N PHE A 6 -7.59 -11.78 -8.93
CA PHE A 6 -6.44 -10.94 -8.62
C PHE A 6 -5.72 -11.49 -7.40
N SER A 7 -4.39 -11.60 -7.48
CA SER A 7 -3.55 -11.99 -6.35
C SER A 7 -3.37 -10.83 -5.36
N ALA A 8 -2.88 -11.15 -4.16
CA ALA A 8 -2.25 -10.14 -3.31
C ALA A 8 -1.08 -9.46 -4.04
N PRO A 9 -0.67 -8.25 -3.63
CA PRO A 9 0.53 -7.59 -4.14
C PRO A 9 1.74 -8.53 -4.06
N GLY A 10 2.60 -8.50 -5.08
CA GLY A 10 3.79 -9.38 -5.14
C GLY A 10 3.49 -10.88 -5.15
N ARG A 11 2.23 -11.30 -5.37
CA ARG A 11 1.77 -12.70 -5.25
C ARG A 11 2.00 -13.30 -3.85
N LEU A 12 1.92 -12.47 -2.81
CA LEU A 12 2.01 -12.92 -1.44
C LEU A 12 0.94 -14.00 -1.15
N ALA A 13 1.33 -15.02 -0.40
CA ALA A 13 0.50 -16.18 -0.08
C ALA A 13 -0.09 -16.12 1.34
N ASP A 14 -0.11 -14.94 1.93
CA ASP A 14 -0.52 -14.75 3.33
C ASP A 14 -2.03 -14.81 3.54
N PHE A 15 -2.81 -14.61 2.49
CA PHE A 15 -4.26 -14.67 2.51
C PHE A 15 -4.76 -16.11 2.54
N SER A 16 -5.67 -16.40 3.47
CA SER A 16 -6.55 -17.57 3.38
C SER A 16 -7.42 -17.51 2.11
N PRO A 17 -7.98 -18.64 1.64
CA PRO A 17 -8.83 -18.64 0.45
C PRO A 17 -10.00 -17.63 0.50
N PRO A 18 -10.74 -17.47 1.63
CA PRO A 18 -11.77 -16.43 1.73
C PRO A 18 -11.19 -15.01 1.61
N GLN A 19 -10.05 -14.73 2.26
CA GLN A 19 -9.36 -13.44 2.17
C GLN A 19 -8.93 -13.14 0.73
N ALA A 20 -8.36 -14.12 0.03
CA ALA A 20 -7.93 -13.96 -1.35
C ALA A 20 -9.13 -13.65 -2.27
N GLY A 21 -10.27 -14.33 -2.06
CA GLY A 21 -11.50 -14.05 -2.80
C GLY A 21 -12.03 -12.65 -2.55
N ALA A 22 -12.11 -12.23 -1.27
CA ALA A 22 -12.58 -10.90 -0.90
C ALA A 22 -11.65 -9.79 -1.41
N TRP A 23 -10.32 -9.99 -1.36
CA TRP A 23 -9.34 -9.08 -1.96
C TRP A 23 -9.59 -8.91 -3.46
N SER A 24 -9.72 -10.01 -4.19
CA SER A 24 -9.99 -9.95 -5.62
C SER A 24 -11.32 -9.25 -5.95
N ALA A 25 -12.34 -9.37 -5.09
CA ALA A 25 -13.59 -8.65 -5.25
C ALA A 25 -13.43 -7.12 -5.05
N ILE A 26 -12.61 -6.70 -4.08
CA ILE A 26 -12.26 -5.29 -3.85
C ILE A 26 -11.59 -4.70 -5.10
N ILE A 27 -10.53 -5.36 -5.60
CA ILE A 27 -9.79 -4.87 -6.77
C ILE A 27 -10.69 -4.78 -8.01
N GLN A 28 -11.53 -5.80 -8.25
CA GLN A 28 -12.53 -5.75 -9.32
C GLN A 28 -13.48 -4.56 -9.19
N SER A 29 -13.95 -4.27 -7.97
CA SER A 29 -14.82 -3.13 -7.70
C SER A 29 -14.16 -1.81 -8.07
N TRP A 30 -12.91 -1.59 -7.64
CA TRP A 30 -12.18 -0.35 -7.97
C TRP A 30 -11.97 -0.18 -9.46
N ILE A 31 -11.53 -1.24 -10.16
CA ILE A 31 -11.32 -1.18 -11.61
C ILE A 31 -12.66 -0.84 -12.30
N ASN A 32 -13.74 -1.50 -11.93
CA ASN A 32 -15.06 -1.26 -12.53
C ASN A 32 -15.55 0.18 -12.25
N ILE A 33 -15.37 0.69 -11.03
CA ILE A 33 -15.72 2.08 -10.69
C ILE A 33 -14.91 3.07 -11.55
N SER A 34 -13.61 2.82 -11.73
CA SER A 34 -12.75 3.64 -12.58
C SER A 34 -13.18 3.60 -14.04
N ILE A 35 -13.57 2.43 -14.56
CA ILE A 35 -14.12 2.30 -15.93
C ILE A 35 -15.38 3.15 -16.09
N GLU A 36 -16.34 3.02 -15.17
CA GLU A 36 -17.59 3.78 -15.23
C GLU A 36 -17.35 5.29 -15.09
N PHE A 37 -16.41 5.69 -14.23
CA PHE A 37 -15.98 7.08 -14.12
C PHE A 37 -15.39 7.61 -15.43
N LEU A 38 -14.51 6.85 -16.09
CA LEU A 38 -13.90 7.24 -17.36
C LEU A 38 -14.95 7.36 -18.48
N LYS A 39 -15.90 6.41 -18.56
CA LYS A 39 -17.02 6.47 -19.51
C LYS A 39 -17.87 7.72 -19.28
N TYR A 40 -18.18 8.02 -18.03
CA TYR A 40 -18.96 9.19 -17.67
C TYR A 40 -18.22 10.49 -18.06
N GLN A 41 -16.92 10.58 -17.77
CA GLN A 41 -16.13 11.79 -17.96
C GLN A 41 -15.75 12.06 -19.42
N TYR A 42 -15.45 11.01 -20.20
CA TYR A 42 -14.84 11.13 -21.52
C TYR A 42 -15.61 10.44 -22.65
N GLY A 43 -16.70 9.72 -22.33
CA GLY A 43 -17.44 8.91 -23.30
C GLY A 43 -16.69 7.63 -23.68
N GLU A 44 -17.15 6.98 -24.75
CA GLU A 44 -16.56 5.76 -25.28
C GLU A 44 -15.72 6.03 -26.55
N PRO A 45 -14.68 5.22 -26.83
CA PRO A 45 -14.27 4.00 -26.12
C PRO A 45 -13.33 4.26 -24.92
N VAL A 46 -13.46 3.44 -23.88
CA VAL A 46 -12.54 3.37 -22.74
C VAL A 46 -11.62 2.16 -22.93
N TYR A 47 -10.30 2.40 -22.95
CA TYR A 47 -9.28 1.36 -23.12
C TYR A 47 -8.73 0.79 -21.79
N PHE A 48 -9.28 1.26 -20.67
CA PHE A 48 -9.07 0.67 -19.34
C PHE A 48 -10.13 -0.41 -19.11
N PHE A 49 -9.73 -1.61 -18.67
CA PHE A 49 -10.64 -2.75 -18.56
C PHE A 49 -10.30 -3.63 -17.35
N ASN A 50 -11.25 -4.48 -16.96
CA ASN A 50 -11.09 -5.45 -15.89
C ASN A 50 -10.71 -6.82 -16.48
N GLU A 51 -9.49 -7.27 -16.17
CA GLU A 51 -8.88 -8.50 -16.70
C GLU A 51 -9.63 -9.78 -16.35
N ILE A 52 -10.44 -9.76 -15.28
CA ILE A 52 -11.28 -10.90 -14.89
C ILE A 52 -12.59 -10.93 -15.70
N ALA A 53 -13.16 -9.76 -15.98
CA ALA A 53 -14.48 -9.64 -16.60
C ALA A 53 -14.44 -9.64 -18.13
N ALA A 54 -13.34 -9.17 -18.72
CA ALA A 54 -13.17 -9.08 -20.16
C ALA A 54 -12.24 -10.18 -20.67
N ALA A 55 -12.76 -11.10 -21.49
CA ALA A 55 -11.91 -11.81 -22.43
C ALA A 55 -11.30 -10.76 -23.37
N ASN A 56 -10.01 -10.45 -23.21
CA ASN A 56 -9.31 -9.53 -24.09
C ASN A 56 -8.33 -10.32 -24.98
N PRO A 57 -8.70 -10.64 -26.23
CA PRO A 57 -7.82 -11.34 -27.16
C PRO A 57 -6.50 -10.60 -27.44
N ALA A 58 -6.47 -9.28 -27.21
CA ALA A 58 -5.26 -8.49 -27.38
C ALA A 58 -4.24 -8.69 -26.24
N LEU A 59 -4.66 -9.11 -25.03
CA LEU A 59 -3.73 -9.44 -23.95
C LEU A 59 -3.00 -10.77 -24.21
N ASP A 60 -3.69 -11.75 -24.79
CA ASP A 60 -3.09 -13.05 -25.14
C ASP A 60 -2.10 -12.94 -26.33
N THR A 61 -2.06 -11.79 -27.00
CA THR A 61 -1.20 -11.53 -28.18
C THR A 61 -0.28 -10.31 -28.01
N ALA A 62 -0.35 -9.62 -26.87
CA ALA A 62 0.51 -8.47 -26.60
C ALA A 62 1.98 -8.92 -26.53
N PRO A 63 2.91 -8.16 -27.14
CA PRO A 63 4.33 -8.43 -26.99
C PRO A 63 4.72 -8.28 -25.52
N VAL A 64 5.50 -9.23 -25.02
CA VAL A 64 6.18 -9.09 -23.74
C VAL A 64 7.29 -8.07 -23.94
N GLU A 65 7.18 -6.94 -23.26
CA GLU A 65 8.21 -5.90 -23.25
C GLU A 65 8.83 -5.82 -21.87
N ASP A 66 10.15 -5.63 -21.83
CA ASP A 66 10.86 -5.38 -20.58
C ASP A 66 10.64 -3.93 -20.15
N ILE A 67 10.02 -3.74 -18.99
CA ILE A 67 9.91 -2.41 -18.38
C ILE A 67 11.19 -2.16 -17.59
N PHE A 68 12.06 -1.31 -18.12
CA PHE A 68 13.23 -0.81 -17.40
C PHE A 68 12.80 0.34 -16.49
N TRP A 69 12.41 -0.01 -15.27
CA TRP A 69 12.26 0.93 -14.17
C TRP A 69 13.18 0.49 -13.04
N ASP A 70 14.03 1.41 -12.56
CA ASP A 70 15.04 1.15 -11.53
C ASP A 70 14.46 1.20 -10.11
N GLY A 71 13.15 1.51 -9.97
CA GLY A 71 12.48 1.62 -8.68
C GLY A 71 12.87 2.87 -7.90
N PHE A 72 13.65 3.79 -8.49
CA PHE A 72 14.17 4.95 -7.78
C PHE A 72 13.27 6.18 -8.00
N PRO A 73 12.86 6.90 -6.94
CA PRO A 73 12.01 8.08 -7.02
C PRO A 73 12.48 9.11 -8.06
N ARG A 74 11.79 9.19 -9.20
CA ARG A 74 12.15 10.13 -10.28
C ARG A 74 12.07 11.58 -9.79
N SER A 75 11.20 11.88 -8.84
CA SER A 75 11.11 13.22 -8.26
C SER A 75 12.40 13.65 -7.55
N LEU A 76 13.14 12.71 -6.93
CA LEU A 76 14.43 12.98 -6.31
C LEU A 76 15.51 13.21 -7.37
N HIS A 77 15.54 12.41 -8.44
CA HIS A 77 16.42 12.64 -9.59
C HIS A 77 16.17 13.99 -10.28
N LEU A 78 14.93 14.48 -10.28
CA LEU A 78 14.59 15.79 -10.85
C LEU A 78 15.00 16.97 -9.96
N ARG A 79 15.13 16.74 -8.64
CA ARG A 79 15.40 17.80 -7.65
C ARG A 79 16.85 17.88 -7.21
N PHE A 80 17.57 16.76 -7.24
CA PHE A 80 18.89 16.61 -6.65
C PHE A 80 19.86 15.92 -7.60
N ASP A 81 21.15 16.12 -7.37
CA ASP A 81 22.18 15.26 -7.96
C ASP A 81 22.09 13.83 -7.41
N GLU A 82 22.77 12.88 -8.06
CA GLU A 82 22.71 11.45 -7.72
C GLU A 82 23.06 11.18 -6.25
N GLN A 83 24.14 11.76 -5.74
CA GLN A 83 24.59 11.52 -4.36
C GLN A 83 23.58 12.06 -3.35
N ARG A 84 23.03 13.25 -3.58
CA ARG A 84 22.03 13.84 -2.72
C ARG A 84 20.69 13.13 -2.83
N ALA A 85 20.28 12.70 -4.02
CA ALA A 85 19.07 11.91 -4.22
C ALA A 85 19.12 10.61 -3.41
N LEU A 86 20.25 9.88 -3.43
CA LEU A 86 20.45 8.68 -2.63
C LEU A 86 20.36 8.96 -1.12
N GLN A 87 20.90 10.09 -0.65
CA GLN A 87 20.79 10.49 0.74
C GLN A 87 19.34 10.81 1.14
N GLU A 88 18.63 11.58 0.33
CA GLU A 88 17.23 11.95 0.59
C GLU A 88 16.30 10.75 0.55
N ALA A 89 16.58 9.76 -0.31
CA ALA A 89 15.81 8.52 -0.38
C ALA A 89 15.95 7.64 0.87
N ASP A 90 17.08 7.69 1.57
CA ASP A 90 17.37 6.86 2.75
C ASP A 90 16.94 7.55 4.07
N GLN A 91 16.86 8.89 4.08
CA GLN A 91 16.57 9.68 5.28
C GLN A 91 15.06 9.78 5.56
N PRO A 92 14.60 9.41 6.76
CA PRO A 92 13.23 9.72 7.19
C PRO A 92 13.01 11.23 7.27
N GLN A 93 11.94 11.70 6.66
CA GLN A 93 11.47 13.08 6.70
C GLN A 93 10.15 13.16 7.50
N SER A 94 9.93 14.25 8.22
CA SER A 94 8.64 14.47 8.90
C SER A 94 7.54 14.71 7.86
N LEU A 95 6.39 14.05 8.03
CA LEU A 95 5.21 14.25 7.18
C LEU A 95 4.70 15.69 7.23
N ALA A 96 4.91 16.38 8.36
CA ALA A 96 4.55 17.79 8.51
C ALA A 96 5.36 18.69 7.56
N ALA A 97 6.61 18.32 7.25
CA ALA A 97 7.45 19.05 6.30
C ALA A 97 6.97 18.89 4.85
N TYR A 98 6.33 17.76 4.52
CA TYR A 98 5.78 17.49 3.18
C TYR A 98 4.53 18.32 2.88
N TYR A 99 3.59 18.40 3.83
CA TYR A 99 2.31 19.08 3.65
C TYR A 99 2.33 20.58 3.98
N ALA A 100 3.50 21.19 4.18
CA ALA A 100 3.63 22.57 4.66
C ALA A 100 2.78 22.83 5.92
N GLU A 101 3.16 22.20 7.03
CA GLU A 101 2.82 22.51 8.44
C GLU A 101 1.34 22.65 8.87
N ARG A 102 0.33 22.61 8.00
CA ARG A 102 -1.05 22.96 8.42
C ARG A 102 -2.19 22.03 8.09
N ASP A 103 -2.12 21.22 7.02
CA ASP A 103 -3.36 20.61 6.53
C ASP A 103 -3.64 19.17 7.00
N ARG A 104 -2.67 18.43 7.55
CA ARG A 104 -2.91 17.07 8.10
C ARG A 104 -1.95 16.70 9.22
N LEU A 105 -2.27 17.11 10.45
CA LEU A 105 -1.66 16.54 11.66
C LEU A 105 -2.44 15.27 12.02
N LEU A 106 -1.74 14.13 12.17
CA LEU A 106 -2.37 12.96 12.78
C LEU A 106 -2.60 13.30 14.27
N ILE A 107 -3.88 13.41 14.65
CA ILE A 107 -4.28 13.70 16.02
C ILE A 107 -4.82 12.43 16.65
N GLU A 108 -4.15 11.96 17.69
CA GLU A 108 -4.71 10.97 18.59
C GLU A 108 -5.61 11.68 19.60
N TYR A 109 -6.83 11.15 19.83
CA TYR A 109 -7.75 11.61 20.87
C TYR A 109 -7.87 10.57 21.98
N PRO A 110 -6.97 10.57 22.99
CA PRO A 110 -7.17 9.72 24.15
C PRO A 110 -8.43 10.16 24.88
N THR A 111 -9.31 9.21 25.22
CA THR A 111 -10.55 9.51 25.95
C THR A 111 -10.26 10.30 27.23
N GLY A 112 -10.80 11.52 27.32
CA GLY A 112 -10.65 12.40 28.48
C GLY A 112 -9.32 13.17 28.54
N ALA A 113 -8.49 13.13 27.50
CA ALA A 113 -7.25 13.92 27.41
C ALA A 113 -7.28 14.90 26.23
N SER A 114 -6.35 15.86 26.27
CA SER A 114 -6.12 16.77 25.14
C SER A 114 -5.61 16.00 23.91
N PRO A 115 -5.95 16.44 22.70
CA PRO A 115 -5.41 15.87 21.46
C PRO A 115 -3.89 15.87 21.48
N ARG A 116 -3.28 14.76 21.04
CA ARG A 116 -1.83 14.64 20.93
C ARG A 116 -1.44 14.68 19.46
N LEU A 117 -0.48 15.56 19.15
CA LEU A 117 0.20 15.57 17.86
C LEU A 117 1.12 14.35 17.75
N ILE A 118 0.93 13.56 16.69
CA ILE A 118 1.85 12.49 16.35
C ILE A 118 2.83 13.03 15.32
N ASP A 119 4.12 13.00 15.66
CA ASP A 119 5.20 13.30 14.74
C ASP A 119 5.50 12.06 13.90
N PHE A 120 4.95 12.03 12.68
CA PHE A 120 5.08 10.91 11.76
C PHE A 120 6.25 11.16 10.81
N HIS A 121 7.13 10.17 10.69
CA HIS A 121 8.26 10.21 9.76
C HIS A 121 8.08 9.17 8.66
N TYR A 122 8.42 9.53 7.43
CA TYR A 122 8.32 8.69 6.24
C TYR A 122 9.55 8.90 5.36
N ARG A 123 9.88 7.95 4.49
CA ARG A 123 10.89 8.19 3.44
C ARG A 123 10.19 8.70 2.20
N ASN A 124 10.76 9.69 1.52
CA ASN A 124 10.18 10.24 0.30
C ASN A 124 10.44 9.29 -0.88
N GLN A 125 9.72 8.18 -0.88
CA GLN A 125 9.71 7.16 -1.92
C GLN A 125 8.32 7.24 -2.56
N ASP A 126 8.13 8.24 -3.42
CA ASP A 126 6.83 8.62 -4.01
C ASP A 126 6.41 7.72 -5.19
N GLU A 127 7.09 6.60 -5.41
CA GLU A 127 6.84 5.63 -6.45
C GLU A 127 6.55 4.22 -5.88
N TYR A 128 6.07 3.30 -6.72
CA TYR A 128 5.51 1.97 -6.37
C TYR A 128 6.40 1.00 -5.55
N LEU A 129 7.61 1.41 -5.16
CA LEU A 129 8.62 0.57 -4.56
C LEU A 129 9.33 1.35 -3.47
N GLU A 130 8.96 1.04 -2.24
CA GLU A 130 9.71 1.45 -1.07
C GLU A 130 10.87 0.49 -0.85
N TRP A 131 11.98 0.98 -0.31
CA TRP A 131 13.10 0.13 0.08
C TRP A 131 13.78 0.63 1.34
N PHE A 132 14.29 -0.33 2.11
CA PHE A 132 15.01 -0.09 3.36
C PHE A 132 16.33 -0.86 3.37
N VAL A 133 17.41 -0.19 3.79
CA VAL A 133 18.73 -0.81 3.91
C VAL A 133 18.99 -1.16 5.38
N THR A 134 19.13 -2.44 5.67
CA THR A 134 19.70 -2.89 6.94
C THR A 134 21.21 -2.77 6.87
N ARG A 135 21.80 -2.05 7.83
CA ARG A 135 23.25 -1.86 7.94
C ARG A 135 23.79 -2.44 9.23
N HIS A 136 24.99 -3.00 9.16
CA HIS A 136 25.72 -3.50 10.31
C HIS A 136 25.99 -2.34 11.29
N PRO A 137 25.58 -2.44 12.56
CA PRO A 137 25.53 -1.28 13.46
C PRO A 137 26.90 -0.67 13.79
N GLN A 138 27.98 -1.47 13.77
CA GLN A 138 29.33 -0.98 14.11
C GLN A 138 30.13 -0.48 12.90
N THR A 139 29.82 -0.95 11.69
CA THR A 139 30.65 -0.68 10.49
C THR A 139 29.92 0.18 9.47
N GLY A 140 28.59 0.29 9.56
CA GLY A 140 27.74 0.95 8.56
C GLY A 140 27.65 0.20 7.23
N ALA A 141 28.28 -0.99 7.14
CA ALA A 141 28.22 -1.82 5.94
C ALA A 141 26.78 -2.26 5.69
N MET A 142 26.37 -2.26 4.43
CA MET A 142 25.05 -2.75 4.02
C MET A 142 25.00 -4.27 4.17
N GLU A 143 24.01 -4.78 4.90
CA GLU A 143 23.77 -6.22 5.11
C GLU A 143 22.60 -6.73 4.28
N ALA A 144 21.55 -5.93 4.12
CA ALA A 144 20.38 -6.29 3.33
C ALA A 144 19.69 -5.05 2.74
N ILE A 145 18.99 -5.24 1.62
CA ILE A 145 18.02 -4.29 1.08
C ILE A 145 16.67 -5.00 1.05
N THR A 146 15.68 -4.46 1.74
CA THR A 146 14.30 -4.93 1.72
C THR A 146 13.51 -4.03 0.80
N PHE A 147 12.83 -4.62 -0.17
CA PHE A 147 11.88 -3.92 -1.02
C PHE A 147 10.47 -4.17 -0.50
N THR A 148 9.69 -3.12 -0.34
CA THR A 148 8.27 -3.19 -0.02
C THR A 148 7.49 -2.48 -1.12
N CYS A 149 6.58 -3.19 -1.78
CA CYS A 149 5.50 -2.54 -2.50
C CYS A 149 4.35 -2.46 -1.50
N GLU A 150 4.44 -1.55 -0.52
CA GLU A 150 3.34 -1.39 0.42
C GLU A 150 2.18 -0.76 -0.33
N ALA A 151 1.28 -1.59 -0.85
CA ALA A 151 -0.10 -1.15 -0.96
C ALA A 151 -0.60 -1.06 0.49
N PRO A 152 -0.76 0.13 1.11
CA PRO A 152 -1.32 0.23 2.46
C PRO A 152 -2.66 -0.51 2.57
N GLU A 153 -3.35 -0.69 1.46
CA GLU A 153 -4.53 -1.52 1.30
C GLU A 153 -4.29 -3.00 1.69
N TYR A 154 -3.13 -3.59 1.40
CA TYR A 154 -2.80 -4.96 1.79
C TYR A 154 -2.74 -5.11 3.32
N TRP A 155 -1.95 -4.26 3.98
CA TRP A 155 -1.81 -4.26 5.43
C TRP A 155 -3.13 -3.91 6.12
N ARG A 156 -3.84 -2.91 5.59
CA ARG A 156 -5.18 -2.53 6.06
C ARG A 156 -6.20 -3.65 5.87
N PHE A 157 -6.11 -4.42 4.80
CA PHE A 157 -6.99 -5.56 4.56
C PHE A 157 -6.76 -6.70 5.55
N ILE A 158 -5.50 -7.01 5.90
CA ILE A 158 -5.23 -7.96 6.97
C ILE A 158 -5.71 -7.39 8.31
N GLY A 159 -5.40 -6.13 8.60
CA GLY A 159 -5.67 -5.52 9.90
C GLY A 159 -7.14 -5.22 10.19
N ASN A 160 -7.93 -4.83 9.19
CA ASN A 160 -9.32 -4.38 9.35
C ASN A 160 -10.33 -5.26 8.58
N GLY A 161 -9.86 -6.20 7.76
CA GLY A 161 -10.70 -7.02 6.90
C GLY A 161 -11.22 -6.28 5.67
N SER A 162 -12.19 -6.89 4.99
CA SER A 162 -12.75 -6.33 3.74
C SER A 162 -13.72 -5.17 3.97
N GLY A 163 -14.21 -5.00 5.20
CA GLY A 163 -15.27 -4.02 5.52
C GLY A 163 -14.88 -2.56 5.30
N ASP A 164 -13.58 -2.27 5.36
CA ASP A 164 -12.99 -0.93 5.24
C ASP A 164 -12.94 -0.38 3.80
N PHE A 165 -13.11 -1.25 2.81
CA PHE A 165 -12.91 -0.93 1.39
C PHE A 165 -14.21 -0.77 0.59
N PHE A 166 -15.36 -0.97 1.25
CA PHE A 166 -16.68 -0.79 0.65
C PHE A 166 -17.42 0.32 1.36
N SER A 167 -18.21 1.10 0.61
CA SER A 167 -19.13 2.04 1.24
C SER A 167 -20.18 1.27 2.04
N ARG A 168 -20.78 1.91 3.07
CA ARG A 168 -21.87 1.30 3.86
C ARG A 168 -23.07 0.85 3.01
N GLU A 169 -23.18 1.33 1.79
CA GLU A 169 -24.30 1.11 0.88
C GLU A 169 -24.01 0.01 -0.17
N THR A 170 -22.74 -0.31 -0.42
CA THR A 170 -22.31 -1.34 -1.38
C THR A 170 -21.65 -2.52 -0.66
N LEU A 171 -22.34 -3.07 0.32
CA LEU A 171 -21.80 -4.18 1.13
C LEU A 171 -21.89 -5.51 0.36
N PRO A 172 -20.75 -6.15 0.05
CA PRO A 172 -20.79 -7.54 -0.39
C PRO A 172 -21.30 -8.43 0.75
N THR A 173 -22.01 -9.51 0.41
CA THR A 173 -22.48 -10.51 1.39
C THR A 173 -21.34 -11.26 2.08
N ASP A 174 -20.16 -11.29 1.45
CA ASP A 174 -19.04 -12.16 1.84
C ASP A 174 -17.91 -11.35 2.46
N ARG A 175 -18.24 -10.63 3.55
CA ARG A 175 -17.22 -9.89 4.30
C ARG A 175 -16.27 -10.85 5.00
N VAL A 176 -14.98 -10.51 4.93
CA VAL A 176 -13.95 -11.19 5.70
C VAL A 176 -13.49 -10.25 6.79
N GLY A 177 -13.45 -10.75 8.02
CA GLY A 177 -12.98 -9.99 9.18
C GLY A 177 -11.46 -9.79 9.18
N PRO A 178 -10.95 -9.01 10.14
CA PRO A 178 -9.52 -8.83 10.33
C PRO A 178 -8.83 -10.12 10.77
N ASP A 179 -7.53 -10.22 10.47
CA ASP A 179 -6.64 -11.29 10.92
C ASP A 179 -5.43 -10.70 11.69
N PRO A 180 -5.63 -10.29 12.96
CA PRO A 180 -4.57 -9.68 13.78
C PRO A 180 -3.44 -10.67 14.09
N THR A 181 -3.70 -11.97 14.00
CA THR A 181 -2.66 -13.00 14.24
C THR A 181 -1.69 -13.04 13.08
N LYS A 182 -2.20 -13.09 11.84
CA LYS A 182 -1.37 -13.00 10.63
C LYS A 182 -0.63 -11.68 10.57
N LEU A 183 -1.30 -10.57 10.88
CA LEU A 183 -0.69 -9.24 10.92
C LEU A 183 0.52 -9.21 11.87
N LEU A 184 0.33 -9.64 13.12
CA LEU A 184 1.41 -9.68 14.10
C LEU A 184 2.56 -10.58 13.65
N GLN A 185 2.26 -11.77 13.12
CA GLN A 185 3.26 -12.70 12.61
C GLN A 185 4.13 -12.05 11.52
N LEU A 186 3.52 -11.34 10.58
CA LEU A 186 4.21 -10.68 9.49
C LEU A 186 5.12 -9.56 10.00
N TYR A 187 4.63 -8.68 10.88
CA TYR A 187 5.46 -7.64 11.47
C TYR A 187 6.61 -8.22 12.32
N GLN A 188 6.37 -9.31 13.04
CA GLN A 188 7.44 -9.97 13.79
C GLN A 188 8.53 -10.56 12.90
N THR A 189 8.15 -11.01 11.71
CA THR A 189 9.06 -11.62 10.73
C THR A 189 9.81 -10.57 9.93
N LEU A 190 9.11 -9.55 9.44
CA LEU A 190 9.64 -8.57 8.48
C LEU A 190 10.26 -7.34 9.15
N VAL A 191 9.82 -7.00 10.36
CA VAL A 191 10.26 -5.79 11.06
C VAL A 191 11.08 -6.14 12.30
N SER A 192 10.49 -6.81 13.29
CA SER A 192 11.18 -7.14 14.54
C SER A 192 10.39 -8.14 15.38
N PRO A 193 11.04 -9.19 15.94
CA PRO A 193 10.36 -10.15 16.80
C PRO A 193 9.87 -9.55 18.14
N GLN A 194 10.25 -8.30 18.45
CA GLN A 194 9.77 -7.57 19.62
C GLN A 194 8.44 -6.85 19.39
N VAL A 195 7.94 -6.77 18.15
CA VAL A 195 6.63 -6.16 17.86
C VAL A 195 5.53 -6.92 18.59
N ARG A 196 4.62 -6.18 19.21
CA ARG A 196 3.43 -6.69 19.89
C ARG A 196 2.18 -6.17 19.20
N LEU A 197 1.06 -6.85 19.38
CA LEU A 197 -0.18 -6.49 18.70
C LEU A 197 -0.63 -5.07 19.05
N GLU A 198 -0.43 -4.63 20.30
CA GLU A 198 -0.73 -3.27 20.73
C GLU A 198 0.11 -2.18 20.06
N ASP A 199 1.22 -2.54 19.42
CA ASP A 199 2.06 -1.61 18.66
C ASP A 199 1.49 -1.38 17.25
N LEU A 200 0.58 -2.26 16.79
CA LEU A 200 -0.03 -2.25 15.45
C LEU A 200 -1.45 -1.68 15.42
N LEU A 201 -2.01 -1.40 16.60
CA LEU A 201 -3.38 -0.93 16.75
C LEU A 201 -3.37 0.50 17.29
N PHE A 202 -4.11 1.39 16.65
CA PHE A 202 -4.40 2.69 17.25
C PHE A 202 -5.25 2.46 18.50
N ARG A 203 -4.79 2.99 19.65
CA ARG A 203 -5.52 2.88 20.92
C ARG A 203 -6.84 3.66 20.91
N TYR A 204 -6.99 4.59 19.97
CA TYR A 204 -8.14 5.47 19.81
C TYR A 204 -8.46 5.68 18.32
N PRO A 205 -9.69 6.10 17.98
CA PRO A 205 -10.04 6.48 16.61
C PRO A 205 -9.11 7.59 16.10
N VAL A 206 -8.59 7.42 14.89
CA VAL A 206 -7.84 8.46 14.17
C VAL A 206 -8.82 9.16 13.23
N ILE A 207 -8.79 10.49 13.23
CA ILE A 207 -9.48 11.32 12.22
C ILE A 207 -8.38 11.83 11.27
N LEU A 208 -8.48 11.48 10.00
CA LEU A 208 -7.57 11.87 8.92
C LEU A 208 -8.15 12.99 8.06
#